data_AF-A0AAU9KYM0-F1
#
_entry.id   AF-A0AAU9KYM0-F1
#
_cell.length_a   1.000
_cell.length_b   1.000
_cell.length_c   1.000
_cell.angle_alpha   90.00
_cell.angle_beta   90.00
_cell.angle_gamma   90.00
#
_symmetry.space_group_name_H-M   'P 1'
#
loop_
_entity.id
_entity.type
_entity.pdbx_description
1 polymer ?
#
loop_
_entity_poly.entity_id
_entity_poly.type
_entity_poly.pdbx_seq_one_letter_code
_entity_poly.pdbx_strand_id
1 'polypeptide(L)'
;MDTLCPVHVEVRLKQESVVDYEQIRAGVDEYLGTMCTFFTKGVVILPETLQLSRYIDNIVITEFDGDVENEKIPQGNAQLFIHIFKLSDQVPAEETADDDESVTTCQQTILPAASFDGLWDSLVFDSCVKKSLLEYAMTAMFFSDIKVNPHIISWNRVVLLHGPPGTGKTSLCKSLAQKLSIRLSSRYPCAVLLEINAHSLFSKWFSESGKLVMKLFRQIQELVEDEESFICVMIDEVESLTAARKSAVSGSEPSDAIRVVNALLTQLDLLKRRSNVLVLTTSNITEAIDVAFVDRADIKQYIGLPSCHARYEILRSCVEELRRVSILQSSTKSLLTYQEIIRRRSLKKRVADQMSDPFGAENSSDDLELSMRLLQAAEMAEGFSGRALRKLPFQTHAFFVQTRTTLGVAEFIHYLMQTIDREKKQKQELNLG
;
A
#
# COMPACT_ATOMS: atom_id res chain seq x y z
N MET A 1 24.18 -8.26 -26.12
CA MET A 1 23.32 -9.22 -25.41
C MET A 1 22.16 -8.39 -24.90
N ASP A 2 21.00 -8.49 -25.55
CA ASP A 2 19.83 -7.76 -25.09
C ASP A 2 19.41 -8.35 -23.74
N THR A 3 19.55 -7.57 -22.68
CA THR A 3 19.09 -7.96 -21.33
C THR A 3 17.57 -8.04 -21.35
N LEU A 4 17.03 -9.23 -21.10
CA LEU A 4 15.59 -9.45 -20.99
C LEU A 4 15.01 -8.57 -19.86
N CYS A 5 13.83 -8.02 -20.11
CA CYS A 5 13.10 -7.24 -19.12
C CYS A 5 12.44 -8.19 -18.12
N PRO A 6 12.70 -8.07 -16.81
CA PRO A 6 12.03 -8.89 -15.81
C PRO A 6 10.55 -8.51 -15.72
N VAL A 7 9.71 -9.54 -15.62
CA VAL A 7 8.26 -9.46 -15.54
C VAL A 7 7.76 -10.20 -14.32
N HIS A 8 7.17 -9.49 -13.37
CA HIS A 8 6.69 -10.09 -12.13
C HIS A 8 5.22 -10.52 -12.24
N VAL A 9 4.99 -11.81 -12.03
CA VAL A 9 3.67 -12.44 -12.05
C VAL A 9 3.35 -12.96 -10.66
N GLU A 10 2.21 -12.57 -10.12
CA GLU A 10 1.72 -13.02 -8.83
C GLU A 10 0.57 -14.01 -9.03
N VAL A 11 0.74 -15.21 -8.46
CA VAL A 11 -0.20 -16.33 -8.60
C VAL A 11 -0.76 -16.66 -7.22
N ARG A 12 -2.03 -16.33 -7.02
CA ARG A 12 -2.76 -16.62 -5.79
C ARG A 12 -3.44 -17.98 -5.89
N LEU A 13 -3.15 -18.87 -4.95
CA LEU A 13 -3.81 -20.17 -4.83
C LEU A 13 -5.11 -20.08 -4.05
N LYS A 14 -6.05 -21.00 -4.36
CA LYS A 14 -7.26 -21.21 -3.57
C LYS A 14 -6.94 -21.79 -2.19
N GLN A 15 -7.81 -21.58 -1.21
CA GLN A 15 -7.60 -22.06 0.15
C GLN A 15 -7.55 -23.59 0.26
N GLU A 16 -8.24 -24.30 -0.62
CA GLU A 16 -8.29 -25.76 -0.64
C GLU A 16 -7.15 -26.38 -1.45
N SER A 17 -6.34 -25.55 -2.13
CA SER A 17 -5.22 -26.03 -2.93
C SER A 17 -4.10 -26.54 -2.03
N VAL A 18 -3.63 -27.75 -2.35
CA VAL A 18 -2.50 -28.48 -1.74
C VAL A 18 -1.45 -28.87 -2.79
N VAL A 19 -1.49 -28.22 -3.96
CA VAL A 19 -0.56 -28.50 -5.05
C VAL A 19 0.81 -27.90 -4.77
N ASP A 20 1.83 -28.62 -5.20
CA ASP A 20 3.21 -28.16 -5.14
C ASP A 20 3.44 -26.90 -5.97
N TYR A 21 4.23 -25.97 -5.42
CA TYR A 21 4.47 -24.67 -6.05
C TYR A 21 5.30 -24.80 -7.34
N GLU A 22 6.17 -25.79 -7.47
CA GLU A 22 6.95 -25.96 -8.71
C GLU A 22 6.07 -26.41 -9.87
N GLN A 23 5.11 -27.30 -9.61
CA GLN A 23 4.13 -27.73 -10.62
C GLN A 23 3.27 -26.57 -11.11
N ILE A 24 2.76 -25.74 -10.20
CA ILE A 24 1.99 -24.55 -10.56
C ILE A 24 2.87 -23.56 -11.35
N ARG A 25 4.12 -23.38 -10.94
CA ARG A 25 5.06 -22.47 -11.60
C ARG A 25 5.30 -22.86 -13.05
N ALA A 26 5.62 -24.14 -13.30
CA ALA A 26 5.85 -24.65 -14.63
C ALA A 26 4.58 -24.52 -15.51
N GLY A 27 3.41 -24.86 -14.96
CA GLY A 27 2.16 -24.75 -15.71
C GLY A 27 1.77 -23.31 -16.05
N VAL A 28 2.00 -22.36 -15.14
CA VAL A 28 1.74 -20.93 -15.40
C VAL A 28 2.73 -20.36 -16.42
N ASP A 29 4.01 -20.74 -16.34
CA ASP A 29 5.04 -20.32 -17.30
C ASP A 29 4.70 -20.78 -18.72
N GLU A 30 4.32 -22.06 -18.88
CA GLU A 30 3.89 -22.63 -20.16
C GLU A 30 2.63 -21.95 -20.70
N TYR A 31 1.64 -21.72 -19.83
CA TYR A 31 0.39 -21.06 -20.20
C TYR A 31 0.63 -19.63 -20.71
N LEU A 32 1.38 -18.83 -19.95
CA LEU A 32 1.71 -17.45 -20.32
C LEU A 32 2.56 -17.40 -21.59
N GLY A 33 3.50 -18.33 -21.74
CA GLY A 33 4.32 -18.45 -22.95
C GLY A 33 3.53 -18.84 -24.20
N THR A 34 2.41 -19.55 -24.05
CA THR A 34 1.58 -19.96 -25.20
C THR A 34 0.53 -18.92 -25.56
N MET A 35 -0.05 -18.25 -24.56
CA MET A 35 -1.22 -17.36 -24.76
C MET A 35 -0.85 -15.89 -24.96
N CYS A 36 0.29 -15.43 -24.43
CA CYS A 36 0.62 -14.01 -24.42
C CYS A 36 1.71 -13.68 -25.45
N THR A 37 1.35 -12.93 -26.49
CA THR A 37 2.33 -12.31 -27.41
C THR A 37 2.98 -11.06 -26.80
N PHE A 38 2.22 -10.36 -25.96
CA PHE A 38 2.67 -9.22 -25.16
C PHE A 38 2.17 -9.37 -23.72
N PHE A 39 3.02 -8.99 -22.78
CA PHE A 39 2.65 -8.86 -21.38
C PHE A 39 2.19 -7.44 -21.08
N THR A 40 1.03 -7.32 -20.44
CA THR A 40 0.46 -6.06 -19.95
C THR A 40 0.10 -6.22 -18.49
N LYS A 41 0.21 -5.15 -17.71
CA LYS A 41 -0.21 -5.18 -16.30
C LYS A 41 -1.70 -5.50 -16.20
N GLY A 42 -2.07 -6.28 -15.19
CA GLY A 42 -3.45 -6.60 -14.89
C GLY A 42 -3.71 -8.09 -14.68
N VAL A 43 -5.00 -8.40 -14.52
CA VAL A 43 -5.49 -9.75 -14.26
C VAL A 43 -5.42 -10.57 -15.55
N VAL A 44 -4.85 -11.77 -15.45
CA VAL A 44 -4.82 -12.76 -16.53
C VAL A 44 -6.01 -13.69 -16.35
N ILE A 45 -6.86 -13.76 -17.37
CA ILE A 45 -8.03 -14.64 -17.36
C ILE A 45 -7.57 -16.08 -17.64
N LEU A 46 -7.88 -16.99 -16.72
CA LEU A 46 -7.68 -18.42 -16.87
C LEU A 46 -8.97 -19.07 -17.41
N PRO A 47 -8.94 -19.79 -18.54
CA PRO A 47 -10.06 -20.59 -19.00
C PRO A 47 -10.43 -21.67 -17.97
N GLU A 48 -11.71 -21.85 -17.70
CA GLU A 48 -12.22 -22.90 -16.80
C GLU A 48 -11.87 -24.32 -17.26
N THR A 49 -11.57 -24.49 -18.55
CA THR A 49 -11.16 -25.76 -19.14
C THR A 49 -9.74 -26.17 -18.77
N LEU A 50 -8.90 -25.23 -18.31
CA LEU A 50 -7.52 -25.49 -17.94
C LEU A 50 -7.46 -26.13 -16.56
N GLN A 51 -6.67 -27.21 -16.39
CA GLN A 51 -6.57 -27.88 -15.09
C GLN A 51 -6.08 -26.95 -13.96
N LEU A 52 -5.22 -25.97 -14.28
CA LEU A 52 -4.72 -24.98 -13.34
C LEU A 52 -5.84 -24.14 -12.68
N SER A 53 -6.97 -23.92 -13.36
CA SER A 53 -8.12 -23.19 -12.82
C SER A 53 -8.74 -23.83 -11.57
N ARG A 54 -8.46 -25.13 -11.32
CA ARG A 54 -8.89 -25.83 -10.12
C ARG A 54 -8.14 -25.35 -8.88
N TYR A 55 -6.88 -24.96 -9.04
CA TYR A 55 -5.95 -24.68 -7.94
C TYR A 55 -5.67 -23.18 -7.76
N ILE A 56 -5.66 -22.44 -8.86
CA ILE A 56 -5.36 -21.02 -8.90
C ILE A 56 -6.65 -20.22 -8.75
N ASP A 57 -6.63 -19.24 -7.86
CA ASP A 57 -7.70 -18.28 -7.68
C ASP A 57 -7.53 -17.08 -8.61
N ASN A 58 -6.32 -16.52 -8.67
CA ASN A 58 -6.03 -15.34 -9.49
C ASN A 58 -4.58 -15.32 -10.00
N ILE A 59 -4.37 -14.80 -11.21
CA ILE A 59 -3.05 -14.49 -11.78
C ILE A 59 -3.02 -13.01 -12.12
N VAL A 60 -2.02 -12.29 -11.62
CA VAL A 60 -1.85 -10.86 -11.87
C VAL A 60 -0.44 -10.57 -12.35
N ILE A 61 -0.32 -9.92 -13.51
CA ILE A 61 0.94 -9.33 -13.97
C ILE A 61 1.04 -7.96 -13.33
N THR A 62 2.05 -7.75 -12.47
CA THR A 62 2.10 -6.57 -11.58
C THR A 62 3.02 -5.48 -12.10
N GLU A 63 4.31 -5.78 -12.19
CA GLU A 63 5.37 -4.80 -12.47
C GLU A 63 6.38 -5.39 -13.46
N PHE A 64 7.01 -4.48 -14.20
CA PHE A 64 8.11 -4.78 -15.10
C PHE A 64 9.25 -3.78 -14.84
N ASP A 65 10.50 -4.21 -14.92
CA ASP A 65 11.63 -3.29 -14.74
C ASP A 65 11.97 -2.59 -16.06
N GLY A 66 11.43 -1.39 -16.25
CA GLY A 66 11.81 -0.49 -17.34
C GLY A 66 10.78 0.62 -17.54
N ASP A 67 11.23 1.80 -17.96
CA ASP A 67 10.38 2.91 -18.42
C ASP A 67 9.82 2.59 -19.81
N VAL A 68 9.02 1.52 -19.91
CA VAL A 68 8.35 1.18 -21.16
C VAL A 68 7.13 2.07 -21.27
N GLU A 69 7.28 3.18 -22.00
CA GLU A 69 6.24 4.20 -22.33
C GLU A 69 4.91 3.61 -22.85
N ASN A 70 4.89 2.33 -23.24
CA ASN A 70 3.75 1.65 -23.83
C ASN A 70 3.07 0.60 -22.94
N GLU A 71 3.50 0.36 -21.69
CA GLU A 71 2.91 -0.64 -20.77
C GLU A 71 2.76 -2.08 -21.35
N LYS A 72 3.46 -2.38 -22.46
CA LYS A 72 3.44 -3.68 -23.14
C LYS A 72 4.85 -4.17 -23.38
N ILE A 73 5.12 -5.42 -23.02
CA ILE A 73 6.42 -6.06 -23.24
C ILE A 73 6.24 -7.24 -24.19
N PRO A 74 6.96 -7.29 -25.33
CA PRO A 74 6.95 -8.46 -26.19
C PRO A 74 7.46 -9.70 -25.45
N GLN A 75 6.83 -10.85 -25.67
CA GLN A 75 7.19 -12.10 -25.01
C GLN A 75 8.69 -12.46 -25.15
N GLY A 76 9.27 -12.29 -26.35
CA GLY A 76 10.67 -12.61 -26.61
C GLY A 76 11.69 -11.75 -25.86
N ASN A 77 11.25 -10.63 -25.27
CA ASN A 77 12.08 -9.69 -24.52
C ASN A 77 11.80 -9.77 -23.01
N ALA A 78 10.97 -10.71 -22.56
CA ALA A 78 10.53 -10.83 -21.17
C ALA A 78 11.20 -12.02 -20.45
N GLN A 79 11.55 -11.83 -19.19
CA GLN A 79 11.91 -12.89 -18.25
C GLN A 79 10.86 -12.97 -17.15
N LEU A 80 10.12 -14.08 -17.08
CA LEU A 80 9.04 -14.25 -16.10
C LEU A 80 9.58 -14.60 -14.71
N PHE A 81 9.12 -13.86 -13.70
CA PHE A 81 9.34 -14.13 -12.28
C PHE A 81 7.99 -14.41 -11.63
N ILE A 82 7.69 -15.70 -11.46
CA ILE A 82 6.40 -16.19 -10.98
C ILE A 82 6.45 -16.42 -9.46
N HIS A 83 5.71 -15.59 -8.74
CA HIS A 83 5.57 -15.58 -7.29
C HIS A 83 4.26 -16.24 -6.90
N ILE A 84 4.35 -17.44 -6.33
CA ILE A 84 3.18 -18.24 -5.92
C ILE A 84 2.96 -18.05 -4.44
N PHE A 85 1.72 -17.81 -4.04
CA PHE A 85 1.37 -17.62 -2.65
C PHE A 85 -0.07 -18.04 -2.34
N LYS A 86 -0.33 -18.21 -1.06
CA LYS A 86 -1.64 -18.51 -0.48
C LYS A 86 -1.88 -17.50 0.64
N LEU A 87 -3.09 -16.97 0.74
CA LEU A 87 -3.43 -16.01 1.79
C LEU A 87 -3.67 -16.75 3.11
N SER A 88 -3.19 -16.17 4.20
CA SER A 88 -3.54 -16.59 5.56
C SER A 88 -4.80 -15.88 6.03
N ASP A 89 -5.80 -16.65 6.45
CA ASP A 89 -7.03 -16.17 7.09
C ASP A 89 -6.91 -16.08 8.62
N GLN A 90 -5.70 -16.31 9.16
CA GLN A 90 -5.47 -16.22 10.59
C GLN A 90 -5.67 -14.79 11.08
N VAL A 91 -6.45 -14.66 12.16
CA VAL A 91 -6.64 -13.38 12.84
C VAL A 91 -5.29 -12.95 13.44
N PRO A 92 -4.91 -11.67 13.33
CA PRO A 92 -3.69 -11.19 13.96
C PRO A 92 -3.67 -11.54 15.46
N ALA A 93 -2.57 -12.11 15.91
CA ALA A 93 -2.37 -12.40 17.33
C ALA A 93 -2.02 -11.09 18.05
N GLU A 94 -2.63 -10.89 19.22
CA GLU A 94 -2.35 -9.74 20.08
C GLU A 94 -1.46 -10.20 21.24
N GLU A 95 -0.25 -9.67 21.32
CA GLU A 95 0.64 -9.94 22.46
C GLU A 95 0.37 -8.93 23.57
N THR A 96 -0.07 -9.43 24.72
CA THR A 96 -0.25 -8.63 25.94
C THR A 96 1.01 -8.64 26.80
N ALA A 97 1.26 -7.53 27.48
CA ALA A 97 2.47 -7.38 28.28
C ALA A 97 2.45 -8.18 29.60
N ASP A 98 1.27 -8.54 30.11
CA ASP A 98 1.05 -9.32 31.34
C ASP A 98 -0.15 -10.29 31.20
N ASP A 99 -0.33 -11.17 32.20
CA ASP A 99 -1.49 -12.08 32.33
C ASP A 99 -2.83 -11.32 32.50
N ASP A 100 -2.78 -10.01 32.78
CA ASP A 100 -3.94 -9.13 32.71
C ASP A 100 -4.21 -8.74 31.25
N GLU A 101 -5.27 -9.29 30.67
CA GLU A 101 -5.73 -9.20 29.27
C GLU A 101 -6.02 -7.78 28.72
N SER A 102 -5.60 -6.71 29.40
CA SER A 102 -6.05 -5.35 29.11
C SER A 102 -5.13 -4.54 28.18
N VAL A 103 -3.88 -4.98 27.94
CA VAL A 103 -2.93 -4.15 27.18
C VAL A 103 -2.14 -4.89 26.11
N THR A 104 -2.63 -4.79 24.87
CA THR A 104 -1.94 -5.21 23.64
C THR A 104 -0.74 -4.30 23.36
N THR A 105 0.45 -4.91 23.26
CA THR A 105 1.73 -4.22 23.01
C THR A 105 2.18 -4.33 21.57
N CYS A 106 1.88 -5.46 20.93
CA CYS A 106 2.27 -5.76 19.56
C CYS A 106 1.18 -6.61 18.91
N GLN A 107 0.88 -6.31 17.65
CA GLN A 107 0.00 -7.12 16.82
C GLN A 107 0.85 -7.90 15.83
N GLN A 108 0.74 -9.22 15.87
CA GLN A 108 1.46 -10.14 14.99
C GLN A 108 0.54 -10.64 13.88
N THR A 109 0.94 -10.46 12.62
CA THR A 109 0.19 -10.92 11.45
C THR A 109 1.06 -11.82 10.57
N ILE A 110 0.58 -13.02 10.26
CA ILE A 110 1.25 -13.92 9.31
C ILE A 110 0.99 -13.44 7.89
N LEU A 111 2.06 -13.33 7.09
CA LEU A 111 2.01 -12.88 5.72
C LEU A 111 2.25 -14.04 4.74
N PRO A 112 1.64 -14.02 3.53
CA PRO A 112 0.69 -13.01 3.04
C PRO A 112 -0.69 -13.11 3.71
N ALA A 113 -1.22 -12.03 4.27
CA ALA A 113 -2.49 -12.00 4.99
C ALA A 113 -3.67 -11.68 4.08
N ALA A 114 -4.82 -12.33 4.29
CA ALA A 114 -6.04 -12.03 3.54
C ALA A 114 -6.56 -10.60 3.80
N SER A 115 -6.36 -10.09 5.01
CA SER A 115 -6.74 -8.71 5.40
C SER A 115 -5.99 -7.61 4.64
N PHE A 116 -4.83 -7.93 4.04
CA PHE A 116 -4.01 -6.99 3.28
C PHE A 116 -4.08 -7.23 1.77
N ASP A 117 -4.87 -8.20 1.31
CA ASP A 117 -5.07 -8.49 -0.10
C ASP A 117 -5.65 -7.27 -0.85
N GLY A 118 -5.07 -6.95 -2.01
CA GLY A 118 -5.43 -5.76 -2.80
C GLY A 118 -5.07 -4.39 -2.17
N LEU A 119 -4.51 -4.34 -0.96
CA LEU A 119 -4.16 -3.09 -0.29
C LEU A 119 -3.11 -2.30 -1.09
N TRP A 120 -2.11 -2.98 -1.66
CA TRP A 120 -1.05 -2.37 -2.48
C TRP A 120 -1.61 -1.60 -3.68
N ASP A 121 -2.57 -2.19 -4.40
CA ASP A 121 -3.16 -1.60 -5.60
C ASP A 121 -4.17 -0.51 -5.26
N SER A 122 -4.82 -0.62 -4.10
CA SER A 122 -5.71 0.43 -3.59
C SER A 122 -4.98 1.74 -3.28
N LEU A 123 -3.68 1.71 -2.99
CA LEU A 123 -2.92 2.92 -2.68
C LEU A 123 -2.43 3.58 -3.96
N VAL A 124 -2.94 4.79 -4.20
CA VAL A 124 -2.57 5.61 -5.36
C VAL A 124 -1.69 6.77 -4.92
N PHE A 125 -0.49 6.82 -5.48
CA PHE A 125 0.48 7.90 -5.29
C PHE A 125 0.94 8.39 -6.66
N ASP A 126 1.22 9.68 -6.79
CA ASP A 126 1.67 10.26 -8.07
C ASP A 126 3.15 10.00 -8.33
N SER A 127 3.92 9.82 -7.27
CA SER A 127 5.33 9.46 -7.32
C SER A 127 5.48 7.94 -7.48
N CYS A 128 6.61 7.52 -8.05
CA CYS A 128 7.01 6.12 -8.12
C CYS A 128 7.37 5.51 -6.74
N VAL A 129 6.89 6.09 -5.64
CA VAL A 129 7.22 5.73 -4.27
C VAL A 129 7.00 4.26 -3.97
N LYS A 130 5.91 3.66 -4.45
CA LYS A 130 5.66 2.22 -4.29
C LYS A 130 6.80 1.38 -4.89
N LYS A 131 7.15 1.66 -6.14
CA LYS A 131 8.22 0.98 -6.88
C LYS A 131 9.56 1.21 -6.17
N SER A 132 9.92 2.46 -5.87
CA SER A 132 11.19 2.80 -5.22
C SER A 132 11.34 2.17 -3.84
N LEU A 133 10.28 2.13 -3.02
CA LEU A 133 10.32 1.47 -1.71
C LEU A 133 10.47 -0.05 -1.84
N LEU A 134 9.78 -0.66 -2.80
CA LEU A 134 9.87 -2.09 -3.05
C LEU A 134 11.26 -2.49 -3.55
N GLU A 135 11.79 -1.77 -4.53
CA GLU A 135 13.15 -1.97 -5.07
C GLU A 135 14.21 -1.80 -3.98
N TYR A 136 14.08 -0.75 -3.16
CA TYR A 136 14.98 -0.53 -2.02
C TYR A 136 14.96 -1.70 -1.04
N ALA A 137 13.76 -2.11 -0.60
CA ALA A 137 13.62 -3.20 0.35
C ALA A 137 14.12 -4.54 -0.23
N MET A 138 13.81 -4.84 -1.50
CA MET A 138 14.35 -6.02 -2.19
C MET A 138 15.88 -5.99 -2.26
N THR A 139 16.46 -4.82 -2.57
CA THR A 139 17.93 -4.65 -2.60
C THR A 139 18.56 -4.85 -1.22
N ALA A 140 17.93 -4.32 -0.16
CA ALA A 140 18.39 -4.46 1.21
C ALA A 140 18.39 -5.93 1.68
N MET A 141 17.39 -6.71 1.26
CA MET A 141 17.32 -8.15 1.50
C MET A 141 18.33 -8.92 0.65
N PHE A 142 18.49 -8.58 -0.63
CA PHE A 142 19.50 -9.18 -1.48
C PHE A 142 20.93 -8.98 -0.95
N PHE A 143 21.29 -7.76 -0.52
CA PHE A 143 22.59 -7.46 0.08
C PHE A 143 22.84 -8.28 1.35
N SER A 144 21.76 -8.56 2.08
CA SER A 144 21.76 -9.43 3.25
C SER A 144 22.14 -10.86 2.91
N ASP A 145 21.49 -11.42 1.90
CA ASP A 145 21.66 -12.82 1.49
C ASP A 145 23.07 -13.09 0.95
N ILE A 146 23.62 -12.17 0.16
CA ILE A 146 25.01 -12.30 -0.35
C ILE A 146 26.07 -11.88 0.68
N LYS A 147 25.67 -11.53 1.90
CA LYS A 147 26.53 -11.18 3.04
C LYS A 147 27.50 -10.04 2.72
N VAL A 148 27.00 -8.98 2.08
CA VAL A 148 27.78 -7.74 1.90
C VAL A 148 28.27 -7.25 3.26
N ASN A 149 29.51 -6.77 3.36
CA ASN A 149 30.06 -6.32 4.64
C ASN A 149 29.46 -4.94 5.04
N PRO A 150 28.67 -4.86 6.13
CA PRO A 150 28.02 -3.62 6.55
C PRO A 150 29.01 -2.54 7.05
N HIS A 151 30.26 -2.92 7.32
CA HIS A 151 31.31 -1.97 7.74
C HIS A 151 31.94 -1.23 6.54
N ILE A 152 31.78 -1.75 5.32
CA ILE A 152 32.31 -1.13 4.09
C ILE A 152 31.19 -0.38 3.37
N ILE A 153 30.05 -1.05 3.17
CA ILE A 153 28.85 -0.46 2.59
C ILE A 153 27.83 -0.42 3.72
N SER A 154 27.40 0.77 4.14
CA SER A 154 26.47 0.89 5.26
C SER A 154 25.03 0.99 4.77
N TRP A 155 24.15 0.16 5.32
CA TRP A 155 22.70 0.28 5.24
C TRP A 155 22.08 -0.27 6.52
N ASN A 156 20.99 0.32 6.97
CA ASN A 156 20.33 0.04 8.24
C ASN A 156 19.01 -0.74 8.11
N ARG A 157 18.52 -1.02 6.88
CA ARG A 157 17.23 -1.71 6.63
C ARG A 157 16.06 -1.03 7.35
N VAL A 158 16.12 0.29 7.50
CA VAL A 158 15.08 1.08 8.16
C VAL A 158 14.50 2.06 7.16
N VAL A 159 13.17 2.00 7.00
CA VAL A 159 12.39 2.90 6.17
C VAL A 159 11.55 3.80 7.07
N LEU A 160 11.60 5.11 6.84
CA LEU A 160 10.77 6.10 7.53
C LEU A 160 9.83 6.76 6.53
N LEU A 161 8.53 6.58 6.72
CA LEU A 161 7.48 7.28 6.00
C LEU A 161 6.96 8.43 6.85
N HIS A 162 6.97 9.66 6.35
CA HIS A 162 6.46 10.80 7.12
C HIS A 162 5.56 11.73 6.32
N GLY A 163 4.65 12.42 6.97
CA GLY A 163 3.74 13.37 6.31
C GLY A 163 2.38 13.48 7.01
N PRO A 164 1.44 14.26 6.48
CA PRO A 164 0.16 14.52 7.15
C PRO A 164 -0.64 13.25 7.50
N PRO A 165 -1.50 13.26 8.52
CA PRO A 165 -2.33 12.12 8.86
C PRO A 165 -3.33 11.78 7.75
N GLY A 166 -3.64 10.49 7.60
CA GLY A 166 -4.62 10.02 6.61
C GLY A 166 -4.10 9.95 5.16
N THR A 167 -2.80 10.07 4.92
CA THR A 167 -2.16 9.92 3.60
C THR A 167 -1.78 8.47 3.24
N GLY A 168 -2.09 7.50 4.11
CA GLY A 168 -1.89 6.08 3.82
C GLY A 168 -0.53 5.50 4.21
N LYS A 169 0.26 6.17 5.07
CA LYS A 169 1.58 5.69 5.53
C LYS A 169 1.55 4.30 6.15
N THR A 170 0.70 4.08 7.17
CA THR A 170 0.54 2.76 7.81
C THR A 170 0.08 1.70 6.81
N SER A 171 -0.89 2.03 5.96
CA SER A 171 -1.35 1.13 4.88
C SER A 171 -0.26 0.80 3.87
N LEU A 172 0.62 1.76 3.55
CA LEU A 172 1.76 1.56 2.66
C LEU A 172 2.80 0.64 3.30
N CYS A 173 3.08 0.76 4.60
CA CYS A 173 3.94 -0.18 5.30
C CYS A 173 3.37 -1.62 5.29
N LYS A 174 2.10 -1.78 5.65
CA LYS A 174 1.42 -3.10 5.65
C LYS A 174 1.42 -3.73 4.25
N SER A 175 1.07 -2.96 3.23
CA SER A 175 1.06 -3.44 1.85
C SER A 175 2.47 -3.71 1.29
N LEU A 176 3.49 -2.95 1.70
CA LEU A 176 4.88 -3.22 1.36
C LEU A 176 5.35 -4.54 1.99
N ALA A 177 5.04 -4.78 3.27
CA ALA A 177 5.34 -6.04 3.94
C ALA A 177 4.65 -7.24 3.25
N GLN A 178 3.37 -7.09 2.90
CA GLN A 178 2.62 -8.06 2.10
C GLN A 178 3.28 -8.32 0.73
N LYS A 179 3.72 -7.27 0.03
CA LYS A 179 4.34 -7.41 -1.29
C LYS A 179 5.69 -8.12 -1.18
N LEU A 180 6.49 -7.77 -0.18
CA LEU A 180 7.78 -8.40 0.09
C LEU A 180 7.65 -9.87 0.46
N SER A 181 6.67 -10.26 1.30
CA SER A 181 6.45 -11.68 1.63
C SER A 181 6.12 -12.52 0.39
N ILE A 182 5.37 -11.95 -0.57
CA ILE A 182 5.08 -12.60 -1.85
C ILE A 182 6.34 -12.69 -2.72
N ARG A 183 7.09 -11.58 -2.87
CA ARG A 183 8.29 -11.53 -3.73
C ARG A 183 9.44 -12.37 -3.20
N LEU A 184 9.52 -12.54 -1.88
CA LEU A 184 10.57 -13.29 -1.20
C LEU A 184 10.13 -14.70 -0.81
N SER A 185 8.97 -15.18 -1.28
CA SER A 185 8.43 -16.50 -0.89
C SER A 185 9.34 -17.68 -1.27
N SER A 186 10.19 -17.50 -2.27
CA SER A 186 11.22 -18.49 -2.64
C SER A 186 12.38 -18.56 -1.64
N ARG A 187 12.64 -17.48 -0.92
CA ARG A 187 13.73 -17.32 0.05
C ARG A 187 13.26 -17.55 1.49
N TYR A 188 12.07 -17.07 1.81
CA TYR A 188 11.46 -17.15 3.13
C TYR A 188 10.10 -17.86 3.01
N PRO A 189 9.99 -19.15 3.39
CA PRO A 189 8.70 -19.85 3.39
C PRO A 189 7.68 -19.23 4.35
N CYS A 190 8.18 -18.55 5.39
CA CYS A 190 7.37 -17.89 6.41
C CYS A 190 7.66 -16.39 6.43
N ALA A 191 6.63 -15.57 6.62
CA ALA A 191 6.78 -14.13 6.80
C ALA A 191 5.82 -13.62 7.87
N VAL A 192 6.29 -12.67 8.69
CA VAL A 192 5.52 -12.12 9.82
C VAL A 192 5.65 -10.60 9.84
N LEU A 193 4.52 -9.91 10.00
CA LEU A 193 4.46 -8.49 10.32
C LEU A 193 4.22 -8.32 11.83
N LEU A 194 5.08 -7.56 12.49
CA LEU A 194 4.95 -7.15 13.88
C LEU A 194 4.63 -5.67 13.91
N GLU A 195 3.44 -5.30 14.38
CA GLU A 195 2.98 -3.92 14.45
C GLU A 195 3.03 -3.40 15.89
N ILE A 196 3.82 -2.36 16.09
CA ILE A 196 4.03 -1.70 17.38
C ILE A 196 3.53 -0.27 17.27
N ASN A 197 2.50 0.11 18.04
CA ASN A 197 2.05 1.50 18.09
C ASN A 197 2.82 2.26 19.19
N ALA A 198 3.64 3.23 18.80
CA ALA A 198 4.49 3.97 19.73
C ALA A 198 3.68 4.82 20.73
N HIS A 199 2.53 5.38 20.32
CA HIS A 199 1.67 6.15 21.21
C HIS A 199 1.09 5.27 22.35
N SER A 200 0.61 4.07 22.01
CA SER A 200 0.11 3.09 22.99
C SER A 200 1.20 2.57 23.93
N LEU A 201 2.42 2.39 23.42
CA LEU A 201 3.59 2.00 24.22
C LEU A 201 4.00 3.02 25.28
N PHE A 202 3.71 4.32 25.10
CA PHE A 202 4.16 5.36 26.03
C PHE A 202 3.04 5.90 26.93
N SER A 203 1.83 6.05 26.40
CA SER A 203 0.69 6.60 27.15
C SER A 203 0.23 5.71 28.32
N LYS A 204 0.30 4.39 28.16
CA LYS A 204 -0.22 3.42 29.14
C LYS A 204 0.82 2.91 30.14
N TRP A 205 2.10 3.18 29.93
CA TRP A 205 3.20 2.45 30.57
C TRP A 205 4.17 3.34 31.35
N PHE A 206 3.73 4.53 31.71
CA PHE A 206 4.59 5.57 32.27
C PHE A 206 5.19 5.22 33.65
N SER A 207 4.71 4.16 34.33
CA SER A 207 5.28 3.64 35.58
C SER A 207 6.10 2.33 35.46
N GLU A 208 5.95 1.53 34.40
CA GLU A 208 6.61 0.20 34.25
C GLU A 208 7.24 -0.08 32.85
N SER A 209 7.14 0.87 31.93
CA SER A 209 7.46 0.77 30.48
C SER A 209 8.80 0.13 30.12
N GLY A 210 9.87 0.39 30.87
CA GLY A 210 11.20 -0.10 30.51
C GLY A 210 11.29 -1.64 30.47
N LYS A 211 10.69 -2.33 31.46
CA LYS A 211 10.73 -3.80 31.52
C LYS A 211 9.92 -4.46 30.40
N LEU A 212 8.82 -3.81 30.03
CA LEU A 212 7.88 -4.34 29.05
C LEU A 212 8.35 -4.15 27.63
N VAL A 213 8.98 -3.01 27.33
CA VAL A 213 9.72 -2.84 26.07
C VAL A 213 10.79 -3.93 25.97
N MET A 214 11.55 -4.22 27.05
CA MET A 214 12.53 -5.30 27.03
C MET A 214 11.89 -6.69 26.84
N LYS A 215 10.72 -6.96 27.45
CA LYS A 215 9.99 -8.23 27.30
C LYS A 215 9.51 -8.42 25.85
N LEU A 216 8.87 -7.40 25.29
CA LEU A 216 8.41 -7.37 23.91
C LEU A 216 9.58 -7.64 22.95
N PHE A 217 10.66 -6.87 23.04
CA PHE A 217 11.79 -7.05 22.13
C PHE A 217 12.53 -8.37 22.33
N ARG A 218 12.45 -9.00 23.51
CA ARG A 218 12.95 -10.37 23.70
C ARG A 218 12.12 -11.37 22.88
N GLN A 219 10.80 -11.26 22.88
CA GLN A 219 9.91 -12.11 22.06
C GLN A 219 10.18 -11.89 20.56
N ILE A 220 10.35 -10.62 20.15
CA ILE A 220 10.72 -10.30 18.77
C ILE A 220 12.08 -10.92 18.43
N GLN A 221 13.05 -10.86 19.34
CA GLN A 221 14.38 -11.44 19.11
C GLN A 221 14.30 -12.97 18.94
N GLU A 222 13.47 -13.65 19.73
CA GLU A 222 13.21 -15.11 19.61
C GLU A 222 12.60 -15.45 18.24
N LEU A 223 11.65 -14.65 17.74
CA LEU A 223 11.08 -14.83 16.39
C LEU A 223 12.11 -14.62 15.28
N VAL A 224 13.03 -13.68 15.47
CA VAL A 224 14.04 -13.30 14.47
C VAL A 224 15.21 -14.30 14.42
N GLU A 225 15.37 -15.16 15.42
CA GLU A 225 16.39 -16.23 15.41
C GLU A 225 16.15 -17.29 14.32
N ASP A 226 14.91 -17.44 13.86
CA ASP A 226 14.59 -18.25 12.69
C ASP A 226 14.97 -17.51 11.38
N GLU A 227 16.14 -17.84 10.83
CA GLU A 227 16.66 -17.26 9.59
C GLU A 227 15.88 -17.67 8.32
N GLU A 228 14.98 -18.65 8.43
CA GLU A 228 14.06 -19.05 7.35
C GLU A 228 12.77 -18.21 7.33
N SER A 229 12.53 -17.39 8.37
CA SER A 229 11.40 -16.49 8.45
C SER A 229 11.78 -15.05 8.12
N PHE A 230 11.00 -14.38 7.26
CA PHE A 230 11.10 -12.94 7.02
C PHE A 230 10.29 -12.15 8.06
N ILE A 231 10.95 -11.28 8.82
CA ILE A 231 10.29 -10.51 9.88
C ILE A 231 10.28 -9.03 9.50
N CYS A 232 9.08 -8.46 9.36
CA CYS A 232 8.88 -7.04 9.17
C CYS A 232 8.40 -6.41 10.48
N VAL A 233 9.19 -5.50 11.04
CA VAL A 233 8.84 -4.77 12.27
C VAL A 233 8.37 -3.38 11.89
N MET A 234 7.09 -3.09 12.11
CA MET A 234 6.49 -1.79 11.88
C MET A 234 6.29 -1.03 13.20
N ILE A 235 6.82 0.18 13.29
CA ILE A 235 6.57 1.10 14.42
C ILE A 235 5.76 2.28 13.91
N ASP A 236 4.49 2.36 14.33
CA ASP A 236 3.58 3.45 13.95
C ASP A 236 3.68 4.64 14.91
N GLU A 237 3.50 5.85 14.39
CA GLU A 237 3.43 7.11 15.15
C GLU A 237 4.68 7.44 15.99
N VAL A 238 5.87 7.32 15.40
CA VAL A 238 7.15 7.56 16.11
C VAL A 238 7.33 9.00 16.61
N GLU A 239 6.52 9.97 16.15
CA GLU A 239 6.48 11.33 16.72
C GLU A 239 6.14 11.32 18.22
N SER A 240 5.36 10.34 18.69
CA SER A 240 4.99 10.22 20.11
C SER A 240 6.22 10.03 21.00
N LEU A 241 7.22 9.30 20.50
CA LEU A 241 8.52 9.08 21.16
C LEU A 241 9.29 10.39 21.31
N THR A 242 9.22 11.22 20.26
CA THR A 242 9.90 12.51 20.22
C THR A 242 9.25 13.49 21.19
N ALA A 243 7.92 13.51 21.23
CA ALA A 243 7.16 14.33 22.16
C ALA A 243 7.47 13.96 23.61
N ALA A 244 7.44 12.67 23.97
CA ALA A 244 7.79 12.19 25.31
C ALA A 244 9.22 12.59 25.71
N ARG A 245 10.18 12.48 24.78
CA ARG A 245 11.56 12.91 25.04
C ARG A 245 11.67 14.42 25.28
N LYS A 246 10.98 15.25 24.49
CA LYS A 246 10.96 16.71 24.67
C LYS A 246 10.30 17.12 26.00
N SER A 247 9.15 16.51 26.33
CA SER A 247 8.42 16.74 27.58
C SER A 247 9.25 16.38 28.83
N ALA A 248 10.05 15.32 28.75
CA ALA A 248 10.94 14.93 29.84
C ALA A 248 12.12 15.91 30.02
N VAL A 249 12.69 16.41 28.91
CA VAL A 249 13.78 17.41 28.96
C VAL A 249 13.29 18.76 29.50
N SER A 250 12.05 19.15 29.24
CA SER A 250 11.44 20.37 29.81
C SER A 250 11.01 20.23 31.26
N GLY A 251 11.20 19.07 31.90
CA GLY A 251 10.86 18.81 33.30
C GLY A 251 9.35 18.66 33.56
N SER A 252 8.52 18.60 32.51
CA SER A 252 7.09 18.33 32.61
C SER A 252 6.76 16.85 32.79
N GLU A 253 7.71 15.96 32.49
CA GLU A 253 7.59 14.52 32.60
C GLU A 253 8.86 13.91 33.26
N PRO A 254 8.75 12.80 34.02
CA PRO A 254 9.88 12.10 34.60
C PRO A 254 10.89 11.61 33.55
N SER A 255 12.17 11.56 33.95
CA SER A 255 13.31 11.10 33.16
C SER A 255 13.21 9.68 32.61
N ASP A 256 12.24 8.89 33.09
CA ASP A 256 12.02 7.51 32.70
C ASP A 256 11.57 7.39 31.23
N ALA A 257 10.82 8.36 30.71
CA ALA A 257 10.44 8.39 29.29
C ALA A 257 11.67 8.39 28.36
N ILE A 258 12.71 9.15 28.70
CA ILE A 258 13.97 9.20 27.94
C ILE A 258 14.67 7.82 27.97
N ARG A 259 14.66 7.16 29.13
CA ARG A 259 15.28 5.82 29.28
C ARG A 259 14.58 4.79 28.40
N VAL A 260 13.25 4.84 28.32
CA VAL A 260 12.44 3.92 27.49
C VAL A 260 12.69 4.16 26.01
N VAL A 261 12.71 5.42 25.56
CA VAL A 261 13.05 5.76 24.15
C VAL A 261 14.45 5.25 23.79
N ASN A 262 15.44 5.45 24.67
CA ASN A 262 16.80 4.95 24.43
C ASN A 262 16.86 3.42 24.41
N ALA A 263 16.11 2.74 25.28
CA ALA A 263 16.00 1.28 25.28
C ALA A 263 15.40 0.77 23.96
N LEU A 264 14.31 1.38 23.50
CA LEU A 264 13.66 1.07 22.22
C LEU A 264 14.64 1.24 21.04
N LEU A 265 15.33 2.37 20.95
CA LEU A 265 16.32 2.64 19.91
C LEU A 265 17.47 1.62 19.93
N THR A 266 17.92 1.22 21.13
CA THR A 266 18.95 0.19 21.30
C THR A 266 18.48 -1.16 20.76
N GLN A 267 17.23 -1.54 21.03
CA GLN A 267 16.67 -2.79 20.51
C GLN A 267 16.51 -2.76 18.99
N LEU A 268 16.10 -1.63 18.41
CA LEU A 268 16.06 -1.47 16.95
C LEU A 268 17.44 -1.61 16.30
N ASP A 269 18.48 -1.10 16.96
CA ASP A 269 19.87 -1.26 16.50
C ASP A 269 20.39 -2.71 16.57
N LEU A 270 19.76 -3.57 17.38
CA LEU A 270 20.03 -5.01 17.40
C LEU A 270 19.27 -5.72 16.27
N LEU A 271 17.99 -5.39 16.08
CA LEU A 271 17.15 -5.99 15.04
C LEU A 271 17.69 -5.72 13.64
N LYS A 272 18.15 -4.50 13.35
CA LYS A 272 18.68 -4.14 12.02
C LYS A 272 19.91 -4.97 11.59
N ARG A 273 20.61 -5.60 12.54
CA ARG A 273 21.77 -6.45 12.24
C ARG A 273 21.37 -7.81 11.68
N ARG A 274 20.12 -8.24 11.93
CA ARG A 274 19.60 -9.53 11.52
C ARG A 274 19.24 -9.51 10.04
N SER A 275 19.69 -10.54 9.32
CA SER A 275 19.66 -10.58 7.86
C SER A 275 18.24 -10.69 7.28
N ASN A 276 17.33 -11.25 8.07
CA ASN A 276 15.93 -11.54 7.77
C ASN A 276 14.96 -10.46 8.26
N VAL A 277 15.45 -9.30 8.72
CA VAL A 277 14.63 -8.23 9.31
C VAL A 277 14.59 -6.97 8.45
N LEU A 278 13.38 -6.42 8.27
CA LEU A 278 13.14 -5.08 7.73
C LEU A 278 12.36 -4.24 8.75
N VAL A 279 12.83 -3.03 9.04
CA VAL A 279 12.15 -2.10 9.96
C VAL A 279 11.43 -1.02 9.17
N LEU A 280 10.12 -0.87 9.40
CA LEU A 280 9.28 0.17 8.81
C LEU A 280 8.81 1.12 9.93
N THR A 281 8.89 2.42 9.69
CA THR A 281 8.48 3.42 10.67
C THR A 281 7.61 4.49 9.99
N THR A 282 6.64 5.03 10.72
CA THR A 282 5.76 6.08 10.22
C THR A 282 5.72 7.28 11.17
N SER A 283 5.57 8.48 10.62
CA SER A 283 5.31 9.67 11.43
C SER A 283 4.30 10.64 10.81
N ASN A 284 3.38 11.17 11.62
CA ASN A 284 2.41 12.17 11.18
C ASN A 284 2.92 13.62 11.25
N ILE A 285 4.04 13.88 11.93
CA ILE A 285 4.55 15.24 12.17
C ILE A 285 5.94 15.39 11.55
N THR A 286 5.99 15.95 10.35
CA THR A 286 7.24 16.10 9.58
C THR A 286 8.32 16.89 10.33
N GLU A 287 7.95 17.90 11.12
CA GLU A 287 8.90 18.78 11.82
C GLU A 287 9.34 18.24 13.19
N ALA A 288 8.64 17.24 13.75
CA ALA A 288 8.83 16.78 15.12
C ALA A 288 9.34 15.34 15.20
N ILE A 289 10.05 14.85 14.19
CA ILE A 289 10.65 13.51 14.21
C ILE A 289 11.98 13.55 14.98
N ASP A 290 12.19 12.58 15.88
CA ASP A 290 13.45 12.45 16.61
C ASP A 290 14.60 12.19 15.64
N VAL A 291 15.68 12.97 15.79
CA VAL A 291 16.92 12.86 15.00
C VAL A 291 17.46 11.43 15.03
N ALA A 292 17.29 10.69 16.13
CA ALA A 292 17.72 9.31 16.27
C ALA A 292 17.04 8.34 15.29
N PHE A 293 15.77 8.57 14.94
CA PHE A 293 15.08 7.77 13.92
C PHE A 293 15.51 8.21 12.52
N VAL A 294 15.64 9.52 12.31
CA VAL A 294 16.10 10.09 11.05
C VAL A 294 17.50 9.58 10.70
N ASP A 295 18.43 9.53 11.64
CA ASP A 295 19.80 9.06 11.37
C ASP A 295 19.89 7.56 11.11
N ARG A 296 18.92 6.79 11.61
CA ARG A 296 18.85 5.33 11.40
C ARG A 296 18.14 4.93 10.12
N ALA A 297 17.30 5.79 9.56
CA ALA A 297 16.54 5.51 8.36
C ALA A 297 17.38 5.74 7.09
N ASP A 298 17.54 4.69 6.29
CA ASP A 298 18.19 4.80 4.99
C ASP A 298 17.28 5.52 3.99
N ILE A 299 15.97 5.25 4.08
CA ILE A 299 14.95 5.90 3.27
C ILE A 299 14.08 6.79 4.16
N LYS A 300 13.97 8.07 3.75
CA LYS A 300 13.13 9.08 4.38
C LYS A 300 12.13 9.56 3.33
N GLN A 301 10.97 8.91 3.29
CA GLN A 301 9.99 9.17 2.26
C GLN A 301 8.88 10.08 2.80
N TYR A 302 8.77 11.28 2.24
CA TYR A 302 7.62 12.15 2.47
C TYR A 302 6.41 11.64 1.68
N ILE A 303 5.27 11.48 2.36
CA ILE A 303 3.97 11.11 1.80
C ILE A 303 2.99 12.26 2.04
N GLY A 304 2.88 13.13 1.04
CA GLY A 304 2.00 14.30 1.05
C GLY A 304 0.53 13.98 0.77
N LEU A 305 -0.27 15.04 0.68
CA LEU A 305 -1.65 14.94 0.20
C LEU A 305 -1.67 14.54 -1.29
N PRO A 306 -2.67 13.77 -1.75
CA PRO A 306 -2.74 13.30 -3.15
C PRO A 306 -2.91 14.47 -4.13
N SER A 307 -2.23 14.40 -5.30
CA SER A 307 -2.44 15.35 -6.39
C SER A 307 -3.81 15.15 -7.05
N CYS A 308 -4.17 16.02 -8.00
CA CYS A 308 -5.40 15.86 -8.78
C CYS A 308 -5.49 14.49 -9.48
N HIS A 309 -4.37 13.97 -10.02
CA HIS A 309 -4.32 12.65 -10.63
C HIS A 309 -4.65 11.54 -9.62
N ALA A 310 -3.95 11.48 -8.49
CA ALA A 310 -4.23 10.50 -7.44
C ALA A 310 -5.64 10.64 -6.86
N ARG A 311 -6.14 11.87 -6.65
CA ARG A 311 -7.52 12.10 -6.20
C ARG A 311 -8.54 11.55 -7.18
N TYR A 312 -8.34 11.79 -8.48
CA TYR A 312 -9.20 11.26 -9.52
C TYR A 312 -9.23 9.73 -9.51
N GLU A 313 -8.06 9.08 -9.53
CA GLU A 313 -7.99 7.61 -9.55
C GLU A 313 -8.57 6.98 -8.27
N ILE A 314 -8.39 7.60 -7.11
CA ILE A 314 -9.04 7.15 -5.86
C ILE A 314 -10.57 7.22 -6.02
N LEU A 315 -11.12 8.37 -6.43
CA LEU A 315 -12.56 8.54 -6.59
C LEU A 315 -13.12 7.62 -7.68
N ARG A 316 -12.40 7.45 -8.80
CA ARG A 316 -12.73 6.51 -9.87
C ARG A 316 -12.80 5.08 -9.36
N SER A 317 -11.79 4.63 -8.60
CA SER A 317 -11.78 3.29 -8.00
C SER A 317 -13.00 3.07 -7.08
N CYS A 318 -13.40 4.09 -6.31
CA CYS A 318 -14.59 4.02 -5.47
C CYS A 318 -15.88 3.91 -6.29
N VAL A 319 -16.00 4.68 -7.37
CA VAL A 319 -17.19 4.61 -8.24
C VAL A 319 -17.27 3.24 -8.92
N GLU A 320 -16.16 2.72 -9.44
CA GLU A 320 -16.13 1.39 -10.07
C GLU A 320 -16.44 0.27 -9.08
N GLU A 321 -15.98 0.39 -7.83
CA GLU A 321 -16.34 -0.55 -6.77
C GLU A 321 -17.85 -0.53 -6.49
N LEU A 322 -18.47 0.66 -6.38
CA LEU A 322 -19.91 0.78 -6.20
C LEU A 322 -20.73 0.25 -7.39
N ARG A 323 -20.17 0.34 -8.61
CA ARG A 323 -20.77 -0.29 -9.81
C ARG A 323 -20.63 -1.81 -9.75
N ARG A 324 -19.47 -2.33 -9.36
CA ARG A 324 -19.21 -3.77 -9.22
C ARG A 324 -20.21 -4.43 -8.26
N VAL A 325 -20.51 -3.79 -7.14
CA VAL A 325 -21.50 -4.28 -6.16
C VAL A 325 -22.94 -3.88 -6.48
N SER A 326 -23.20 -3.31 -7.67
CA SER A 326 -24.53 -2.91 -8.14
C SER A 326 -25.28 -1.88 -7.26
N ILE A 327 -24.56 -1.05 -6.50
CA ILE A 327 -25.14 0.13 -5.83
C ILE A 327 -25.40 1.23 -6.87
N LEU A 328 -24.48 1.38 -7.83
CA LEU A 328 -24.65 2.25 -8.99
C LEU A 328 -25.08 1.44 -10.21
N GLN A 329 -25.88 2.05 -11.08
CA GLN A 329 -26.28 1.44 -12.34
C GLN A 329 -25.05 1.04 -13.17
N SER A 330 -25.04 -0.21 -13.63
CA SER A 330 -24.01 -0.71 -14.53
C SER A 330 -24.23 -0.13 -15.93
N SER A 331 -23.51 0.93 -16.31
CA SER A 331 -23.37 1.27 -17.72
C SER A 331 -22.42 0.28 -18.41
N THR A 332 -22.50 0.14 -19.72
CA THR A 332 -21.71 -0.84 -20.49
C THR A 332 -20.20 -0.52 -20.51
N LYS A 333 -19.80 0.71 -20.15
CA LYS A 333 -18.41 1.18 -20.24
C LYS A 333 -17.90 1.74 -18.91
N SER A 334 -16.64 1.40 -18.58
CA SER A 334 -15.93 1.90 -17.40
C SER A 334 -15.51 3.36 -17.59
N LEU A 335 -15.35 4.08 -16.48
CA LEU A 335 -14.78 5.41 -16.46
C LEU A 335 -13.32 5.38 -16.94
N LEU A 336 -12.96 6.40 -17.73
CA LEU A 336 -11.63 6.54 -18.32
C LEU A 336 -10.58 6.72 -17.22
N THR A 337 -9.35 6.26 -17.45
CA THR A 337 -8.23 6.61 -16.57
C THR A 337 -7.88 8.10 -16.75
N TYR A 338 -7.19 8.68 -15.78
CA TYR A 338 -6.72 10.06 -15.87
C TYR A 338 -5.85 10.31 -17.11
N GLN A 339 -4.96 9.36 -17.42
CA GLN A 339 -4.09 9.43 -18.60
C GLN A 339 -4.93 9.41 -19.90
N GLU A 340 -5.96 8.58 -19.96
CA GLU A 340 -6.85 8.51 -21.12
C GLU A 340 -7.68 9.80 -21.28
N ILE A 341 -8.11 10.42 -20.17
CA ILE A 341 -8.75 11.74 -20.21
C ILE A 341 -7.80 12.77 -20.83
N ILE A 342 -6.56 12.88 -20.32
CA ILE A 342 -5.58 13.84 -20.84
C ILE A 342 -5.30 13.59 -22.32
N ARG A 343 -5.09 12.33 -22.71
CA ARG A 343 -4.86 11.93 -24.09
C ARG A 343 -6.01 12.38 -24.99
N ARG A 344 -7.26 12.07 -24.62
CA ARG A 344 -8.45 12.50 -25.39
C ARG A 344 -8.64 14.01 -25.41
N ARG A 345 -8.32 14.72 -24.33
CA ARG A 345 -8.41 16.19 -24.25
C ARG A 345 -7.42 16.86 -25.19
N SER A 346 -6.20 16.33 -25.27
CA SER A 346 -5.17 16.81 -26.20
C SER A 346 -5.56 16.58 -27.66
N LEU A 347 -6.17 15.42 -27.97
CA LEU A 347 -6.66 15.09 -29.31
C LEU A 347 -7.84 15.99 -29.72
N LYS A 348 -8.83 16.20 -28.84
CA LYS A 348 -9.95 17.11 -29.11
C LYS A 348 -9.51 18.55 -29.35
N LYS A 349 -8.50 19.04 -28.62
CA LYS A 349 -7.94 20.37 -28.85
C LYS A 349 -7.29 20.48 -30.24
N ARG A 350 -6.52 19.48 -30.64
CA ARG A 350 -5.87 19.43 -31.97
C ARG A 350 -6.87 19.32 -33.12
N VAL A 351 -7.97 18.59 -32.93
CA VAL A 351 -9.05 18.47 -33.93
C VAL A 351 -9.91 19.73 -33.98
N ALA A 352 -10.14 20.42 -32.86
CA ALA A 352 -10.84 21.71 -32.85
C ALA A 352 -10.05 22.82 -33.58
N ASP A 353 -8.70 22.76 -33.54
CA ASP A 353 -7.81 23.68 -34.26
C ASP A 353 -7.72 23.38 -35.77
N GLN A 354 -8.27 22.26 -36.26
CA GLN A 354 -8.32 21.86 -37.67
C GLN A 354 -9.79 21.62 -38.08
N MET A 355 -10.51 22.68 -38.47
CA MET A 355 -11.98 22.67 -38.65
C MET A 355 -12.57 21.50 -39.47
N SER A 356 -13.76 21.09 -38.99
CA SER A 356 -14.90 20.42 -39.66
C SER A 356 -14.68 19.04 -40.28
N ASP A 357 -14.93 17.99 -39.50
CA ASP A 357 -15.54 16.76 -40.02
C ASP A 357 -16.76 16.37 -39.15
N PRO A 358 -18.01 16.43 -39.67
CA PRO A 358 -19.22 16.17 -38.88
C PRO A 358 -19.59 14.69 -38.71
N PHE A 359 -18.83 13.74 -39.24
CA PHE A 359 -19.25 12.33 -39.26
C PHE A 359 -18.29 11.42 -38.50
N GLY A 360 -18.56 11.18 -37.20
CA GLY A 360 -17.96 10.04 -36.51
C GLY A 360 -17.83 10.03 -34.99
N ALA A 361 -18.46 10.93 -34.22
CA ALA A 361 -18.20 11.04 -32.77
C ALA A 361 -19.40 10.81 -31.84
N GLU A 362 -20.56 10.35 -32.32
CA GLU A 362 -21.80 10.45 -31.53
C GLU A 362 -21.94 9.41 -30.39
N ASN A 363 -21.16 8.33 -30.33
CA ASN A 363 -21.28 7.29 -29.27
C ASN A 363 -20.10 7.22 -28.28
N SER A 364 -19.24 8.25 -28.26
CA SER A 364 -18.02 8.34 -27.43
C SER A 364 -18.03 9.52 -26.45
N SER A 365 -19.11 10.32 -26.43
CA SER A 365 -19.25 11.53 -25.64
C SER A 365 -19.53 11.26 -24.16
N ASP A 366 -20.41 10.30 -23.87
CA ASP A 366 -20.96 10.11 -22.52
C ASP A 366 -19.92 9.66 -21.49
N ASP A 367 -19.05 8.70 -21.84
CA ASP A 367 -18.02 8.22 -20.91
C ASP A 367 -17.00 9.32 -20.59
N LEU A 368 -16.63 10.12 -21.61
CA LEU A 368 -15.72 11.23 -21.43
C LEU A 368 -16.39 12.33 -20.59
N GLU A 369 -17.68 12.60 -20.80
CA GLU A 369 -18.42 13.57 -20.01
C GLU A 369 -18.49 13.17 -18.53
N LEU A 370 -18.87 11.92 -18.23
CA LEU A 370 -18.90 11.40 -16.86
C LEU A 370 -17.51 11.44 -16.22
N SER A 371 -16.48 11.02 -16.97
CA SER A 371 -15.09 11.03 -16.49
C SER A 371 -14.60 12.47 -16.22
N MET A 372 -15.01 13.44 -17.04
CA MET A 372 -14.71 14.86 -16.84
C MET A 372 -15.45 15.46 -15.63
N ARG A 373 -16.71 15.08 -15.38
CA ARG A 373 -17.44 15.49 -14.17
C ARG A 373 -16.78 14.94 -12.91
N LEU A 374 -16.32 13.69 -12.95
CA LEU A 374 -15.56 13.11 -11.85
C LEU A 374 -14.21 13.81 -11.64
N LEU A 375 -13.54 14.22 -12.73
CA LEU A 375 -12.33 15.03 -12.66
C LEU A 375 -12.59 16.38 -11.98
N GLN A 376 -13.69 17.06 -12.29
CA GLN A 376 -14.10 18.28 -11.57
C GLN A 376 -14.31 18.02 -10.08
N ALA A 377 -14.95 16.90 -9.70
CA ALA A 377 -15.07 16.52 -8.29
C ALA A 377 -13.69 16.31 -7.64
N ALA A 378 -12.73 15.71 -8.35
CA ALA A 378 -11.36 15.54 -7.86
C ALA A 378 -10.60 16.87 -7.71
N GLU A 379 -10.82 17.84 -8.61
CA GLU A 379 -10.31 19.21 -8.50
C GLU A 379 -10.92 19.91 -7.27
N MET A 380 -12.24 19.79 -7.08
CA MET A 380 -12.95 20.30 -5.91
C MET A 380 -12.47 19.68 -4.60
N ALA A 381 -11.98 18.44 -4.58
CA ALA A 381 -11.46 17.77 -3.39
C ALA A 381 -10.00 18.14 -3.03
N GLU A 382 -9.48 19.25 -3.55
CA GLU A 382 -8.15 19.76 -3.16
C GLU A 382 -7.99 19.92 -1.65
N GLY A 383 -6.85 19.47 -1.11
CA GLY A 383 -6.54 19.48 0.32
C GLY A 383 -7.09 18.28 1.11
N PHE A 384 -7.80 17.35 0.46
CA PHE A 384 -8.32 16.16 1.13
C PHE A 384 -7.24 15.08 1.24
N SER A 385 -7.17 14.41 2.39
CA SER A 385 -6.32 13.23 2.57
C SER A 385 -6.93 12.01 1.89
N GLY A 386 -6.12 10.98 1.62
CA GLY A 386 -6.61 9.71 1.05
C GLY A 386 -7.73 9.09 1.88
N ARG A 387 -7.63 9.15 3.22
CA ARG A 387 -8.69 8.72 4.14
C ARG A 387 -9.99 9.51 3.93
N ALA A 388 -9.91 10.83 3.81
CA ALA A 388 -11.10 11.66 3.57
C ALA A 388 -11.75 11.33 2.23
N LEU A 389 -10.95 11.17 1.16
CA LEU A 389 -11.46 10.81 -0.17
C LEU A 389 -12.20 9.46 -0.18
N ARG A 390 -11.63 8.44 0.48
CA ARG A 390 -12.28 7.11 0.59
C ARG A 390 -13.53 7.10 1.47
N LYS A 391 -13.75 8.13 2.29
CA LYS A 391 -14.96 8.31 3.11
C LYS A 391 -16.11 8.97 2.33
N LEU A 392 -15.80 9.79 1.32
CA LEU A 392 -16.78 10.53 0.54
C LEU A 392 -17.89 9.67 -0.08
N PRO A 393 -17.64 8.48 -0.67
CA PRO A 393 -18.71 7.68 -1.26
C PRO A 393 -19.77 7.25 -0.24
N PHE A 394 -19.33 6.84 0.95
CA PHE A 394 -20.23 6.49 2.04
C PHE A 394 -21.04 7.69 2.51
N GLN A 395 -20.38 8.84 2.71
CA GLN A 395 -21.05 10.09 3.12
C GLN A 395 -22.07 10.56 2.07
N THR A 396 -21.72 10.44 0.79
CA THR A 396 -22.59 10.80 -0.34
C THR A 396 -23.88 9.97 -0.29
N HIS A 397 -23.74 8.65 -0.13
CA HIS A 397 -24.89 7.77 0.00
C HIS A 397 -25.73 8.07 1.25
N ALA A 398 -25.07 8.28 2.40
CA ALA A 398 -25.73 8.54 3.67
C ALA A 398 -26.50 9.87 3.68
N PHE A 399 -25.96 10.92 3.06
CA PHE A 399 -26.55 12.26 3.12
C PHE A 399 -27.59 12.52 2.03
N PHE A 400 -27.40 11.99 0.83
CA PHE A 400 -28.19 12.41 -0.34
C PHE A 400 -29.02 11.30 -0.98
N VAL A 401 -28.61 10.03 -0.86
CA VAL A 401 -29.32 8.92 -1.54
C VAL A 401 -30.42 8.36 -0.64
N GLN A 402 -30.09 8.01 0.62
CA GLN A 402 -30.99 7.56 1.70
C GLN A 402 -31.95 6.40 1.37
N THR A 403 -31.94 5.88 0.14
CA THR A 403 -32.82 4.86 -0.42
C THR A 403 -31.97 3.66 -0.89
N ARG A 404 -32.56 2.47 -0.92
CA ARG A 404 -31.89 1.24 -1.43
C ARG A 404 -31.96 1.09 -2.95
N THR A 405 -32.39 2.12 -3.67
CA THR A 405 -32.56 2.07 -5.12
C THR A 405 -31.23 2.32 -5.83
N THR A 406 -31.02 1.61 -6.95
CA THR A 406 -29.83 1.79 -7.80
C THR A 406 -29.79 3.20 -8.35
N LEU A 407 -28.70 3.93 -8.10
CA LEU A 407 -28.53 5.32 -8.54
C LEU A 407 -27.75 5.40 -9.86
N GLY A 408 -28.07 6.37 -10.71
CA GLY A 408 -27.27 6.65 -11.91
C GLY A 408 -25.87 7.16 -11.56
N VAL A 409 -24.85 6.79 -12.32
CA VAL A 409 -23.46 7.25 -12.08
C VAL A 409 -23.36 8.79 -12.16
N ALA A 410 -24.08 9.41 -13.10
CA ALA A 410 -24.11 10.87 -13.24
C ALA A 410 -24.69 11.57 -12.00
N GLU A 411 -25.78 11.04 -11.45
CA GLU A 411 -26.44 11.55 -10.24
C GLU A 411 -25.56 11.35 -9.01
N PHE A 412 -24.89 10.21 -8.92
CA PHE A 412 -23.93 9.95 -7.85
C PHE A 412 -22.78 10.96 -7.85
N ILE A 413 -22.18 11.23 -9.01
CA ILE A 413 -21.10 12.22 -9.14
C ILE A 413 -21.60 13.61 -8.73
N HIS A 414 -22.85 13.96 -9.07
CA HIS A 414 -23.45 15.22 -8.63
C HIS A 414 -23.56 15.32 -7.10
N TYR A 415 -24.08 14.29 -6.43
CA TYR A 415 -24.15 14.27 -4.96
C TYR A 415 -22.77 14.19 -4.29
N LEU A 416 -21.80 13.55 -4.95
CA LEU A 416 -20.42 13.51 -4.49
C LEU A 416 -19.82 14.93 -4.43
N MET A 417 -20.05 15.74 -5.47
CA MET A 417 -19.62 17.14 -5.49
C MET A 417 -20.27 17.96 -4.35
N GLN A 418 -21.57 17.78 -4.11
CA GLN A 418 -22.25 18.43 -2.98
C GLN A 418 -21.68 17.99 -1.61
N THR A 419 -21.29 16.72 -1.49
CA THR A 419 -20.67 16.17 -0.28
C THR A 419 -19.29 16.80 -0.03
N ILE A 420 -18.50 16.99 -1.09
CA ILE A 420 -17.19 17.66 -1.02
C ILE A 420 -17.35 19.10 -0.53
N ASP A 421 -18.31 19.85 -1.07
CA ASP A 421 -18.57 21.22 -0.63
C ASP A 421 -18.99 21.29 0.83
N ARG A 422 -19.82 20.35 1.28
CA ARG A 422 -20.22 20.24 2.69
C ARG A 422 -19.02 20.00 3.61
N GLU A 423 -18.14 19.06 3.27
CA GLU A 423 -16.91 18.78 4.03
C GLU A 423 -15.95 19.97 4.06
N LYS A 424 -15.83 20.70 2.95
CA LYS A 424 -15.02 21.93 2.91
C LYS A 424 -15.56 23.01 3.85
N LYS A 425 -16.87 23.25 3.85
CA LYS A 425 -17.51 24.20 4.76
C LYS A 425 -17.29 23.82 6.22
N GLN A 426 -17.49 22.55 6.56
CA GLN A 426 -17.28 22.07 7.92
C GLN A 426 -15.81 22.23 8.39
N LYS A 427 -14.83 21.97 7.52
CA LYS A 427 -13.41 22.22 7.84
C LYS A 427 -13.09 23.70 8.03
N GLN A 428 -13.71 24.58 7.23
CA GLN A 428 -13.53 26.03 7.39
C GLN A 428 -14.09 26.51 8.73
N GLU A 429 -15.28 26.05 9.12
CA GLU A 429 -15.90 26.36 10.41
C GLU A 429 -15.02 25.90 11.59
N LEU A 430 -14.46 24.69 11.51
CA LEU A 430 -13.56 24.15 12.54
C LEU A 430 -12.21 24.87 12.64
N ASN A 431 -11.72 25.47 11.57
CA ASN A 431 -10.46 26.23 11.56
C ASN A 431 -10.64 27.69 12.01
N LEU A 432 -11.88 28.18 12.07
CA LEU A 432 -12.23 29.56 12.46
C LEU A 432 -12.61 29.68 13.95
N GLY A 433 -12.91 28.57 14.63
CA GLY A 433 -13.17 28.49 16.07
C GLY A 433 -11.97 27.94 16.81
#